data_AF-A0ABD0L1F4-F1
#
_entry.id   AF-A0ABD0L1F4-F1
#
_cell.length_a   1.000
_cell.length_b   1.000
_cell.length_c   1.000
_cell.angle_alpha   90.00
_cell.angle_beta   90.00
_cell.angle_gamma   90.00
#
_symmetry.space_group_name_H-M   'P 1'
#
loop_
_entity.id
_entity.type
_entity.pdbx_description
1 polymer ?
#
loop_
_entity_poly.entity_id
_entity_poly.type
_entity_poly.pdbx_seq_one_letter_code
_entity_poly.pdbx_strand_id
1 'polypeptide(L)'
;MTLSSVLKKILVVAGLAVILKAVRFSGVNGTHAEDYLRAKETDNIVKSTHANGGWDLPDTETLQKLYTSKCNVMRISVKDLDPERFEKEFRYKTPVIVTFPNGAADWTWPEVWSQSYLRKNYGQKKTRSGVSQFIALTGYGSEVHSFTEFTDRRMRQTEDTEDR
;
A
#
# COMPACT_ATOMS: atom_id res chain seq x y z
N MET A 1 -55.64 38.65 25.50
CA MET A 1 -55.77 37.36 26.20
C MET A 1 -54.96 36.36 25.40
N THR A 2 -53.86 35.76 25.81
CA THR A 2 -52.97 35.80 26.98
C THR A 2 -51.67 35.19 26.42
N LEU A 3 -50.58 35.97 26.36
CA LEU A 3 -49.32 35.78 27.11
C LEU A 3 -48.71 34.36 27.01
N SER A 4 -47.42 34.12 26.84
CA SER A 4 -46.18 34.89 26.64
C SER A 4 -45.05 33.89 26.92
N SER A 5 -43.86 34.13 26.37
CA SER A 5 -42.57 33.80 27.00
C SER A 5 -42.21 32.30 27.09
N VAL A 6 -41.19 31.81 26.38
CA VAL A 6 -39.77 32.09 26.70
C VAL A 6 -39.54 32.12 28.21
N LEU A 7 -39.34 30.96 28.84
CA LEU A 7 -38.53 30.71 30.04
C LEU A 7 -38.97 29.39 30.67
N LYS A 8 -38.13 28.36 30.55
CA LYS A 8 -37.76 27.50 31.68
C LYS A 8 -36.47 26.77 31.30
N LYS A 9 -35.39 27.56 31.29
CA LYS A 9 -34.08 27.07 31.69
C LYS A 9 -34.24 26.60 33.13
N ILE A 10 -34.11 25.30 33.37
CA ILE A 10 -33.79 24.78 34.70
C ILE A 10 -32.50 23.99 34.53
N LEU A 11 -31.46 24.55 35.14
CA LEU A 11 -30.11 24.05 35.24
C LEU A 11 -29.81 24.02 36.72
N VAL A 12 -29.82 22.84 37.35
CA VAL A 12 -29.19 22.54 38.65
C VAL A 12 -28.94 21.02 38.65
N VAL A 13 -27.73 20.56 38.28
CA VAL A 13 -26.61 20.20 39.17
C VAL A 13 -26.96 19.10 40.17
N ALA A 14 -26.60 17.85 39.84
CA ALA A 14 -26.16 16.84 40.81
C ALA A 14 -25.58 15.62 40.06
N GLY A 15 -24.41 15.14 40.47
CA GLY A 15 -23.95 13.78 40.12
C GLY A 15 -22.66 13.69 39.32
N LEU A 16 -21.56 14.21 39.88
CA LEU A 16 -20.21 13.81 39.51
C LEU A 16 -20.00 12.36 39.97
N ALA A 17 -20.43 11.38 39.17
CA ALA A 17 -20.10 9.97 39.39
C ALA A 17 -18.81 9.66 38.61
N VAL A 18 -17.67 9.91 39.25
CA VAL A 18 -16.38 9.37 38.83
C VAL A 18 -16.46 7.85 38.99
N ILE A 19 -16.81 7.14 37.92
CA ILE A 19 -16.57 5.70 37.85
C ILE A 19 -15.10 5.54 37.50
N LEU A 20 -14.27 5.55 38.55
CA LEU A 20 -12.97 4.86 38.57
C LEU A 20 -13.25 3.38 38.30
N LYS A 21 -13.37 2.99 37.02
CA LYS A 21 -13.08 1.61 36.67
C LYS A 21 -11.60 1.43 36.92
N ALA A 22 -11.31 0.80 38.06
CA ALA A 22 -10.03 0.20 38.35
C ALA A 22 -9.65 -0.70 37.16
N VAL A 23 -8.83 -0.16 36.27
CA VAL A 23 -8.04 -0.98 35.36
C VAL A 23 -7.09 -1.73 36.27
N ARG A 24 -7.47 -2.95 36.65
CA ARG A 24 -6.52 -3.94 37.12
C ARG A 24 -5.61 -4.25 35.94
N PHE A 25 -4.57 -3.45 35.76
CA PHE A 25 -3.38 -3.86 35.04
C PHE A 25 -2.75 -4.97 35.89
N SER A 26 -3.17 -6.20 35.62
CA SER A 26 -2.38 -7.37 35.98
C SER A 26 -1.04 -7.24 35.25
N GLY A 27 0.03 -7.22 36.04
CA GLY A 27 1.40 -6.88 35.68
C GLY A 27 1.85 -7.18 34.25
N VAL A 28 2.20 -6.11 33.52
CA VAL A 28 3.12 -6.18 32.39
C VAL A 28 4.52 -5.99 32.96
N ASN A 29 5.19 -7.10 33.29
CA ASN A 29 6.65 -7.13 33.36
C ASN A 29 7.19 -7.34 31.94
N GLY A 30 6.97 -6.35 31.07
CA GLY A 30 7.71 -6.22 29.82
C GLY A 30 8.96 -5.41 30.13
N THR A 31 10.13 -6.04 30.07
CA THR A 31 11.39 -5.34 30.35
C THR A 31 11.59 -4.24 29.29
N HIS A 32 12.02 -3.04 29.69
CA HIS A 32 12.42 -1.94 28.79
C HIS A 32 13.41 -2.37 27.68
N ALA A 33 14.07 -3.52 27.85
CA ALA A 33 14.94 -4.13 26.86
C ALA A 33 14.18 -4.70 25.65
N GLU A 34 12.99 -5.27 25.83
CA GLU A 34 12.23 -5.85 24.72
C GLU A 34 11.61 -4.77 23.82
N ASP A 35 11.11 -3.68 24.40
CA ASP A 35 10.62 -2.53 23.63
C ASP A 35 11.75 -1.83 22.87
N TYR A 36 12.95 -1.77 23.47
CA TYR A 36 14.14 -1.22 22.81
C TYR A 36 14.64 -2.10 21.66
N LEU A 37 14.62 -3.42 21.83
CA LEU A 37 14.98 -4.37 20.78
C LEU A 37 13.97 -4.34 19.63
N ARG A 38 12.67 -4.26 19.93
CA ARG A 38 11.60 -4.13 18.92
C ARG A 38 11.71 -2.80 18.15
N ALA A 39 12.02 -1.70 18.84
CA ALA A 39 12.26 -0.39 18.22
C ALA A 39 13.51 -0.38 17.32
N LYS A 40 14.57 -1.09 17.73
CA LYS A 40 15.81 -1.21 16.96
C LYS A 40 15.66 -2.14 15.76
N GLU A 41 14.85 -3.18 15.88
CA GLU A 41 14.48 -4.10 14.81
C GLU A 41 13.60 -3.38 13.76
N THR A 42 12.61 -2.60 14.20
CA THR A 42 11.81 -1.75 13.30
C THR A 42 12.64 -0.65 12.64
N ASP A 43 13.57 0.01 13.33
CA ASP A 43 14.46 1.01 12.72
C ASP A 43 15.41 0.39 11.67
N ASN A 44 15.89 -0.83 11.90
CA ASN A 44 16.69 -1.56 10.91
C ASN A 44 15.86 -2.01 9.70
N ILE A 45 14.63 -2.46 9.92
CA ILE A 45 13.69 -2.81 8.83
C ILE A 45 13.38 -1.57 8.00
N VAL A 46 13.01 -0.46 8.64
CA VAL A 46 12.70 0.83 7.99
C VAL A 46 13.91 1.39 7.22
N LYS A 47 15.12 1.31 7.78
CA LYS A 47 16.35 1.69 7.06
C LYS A 47 16.61 0.81 5.85
N SER A 48 16.34 -0.49 5.94
CA SER A 48 16.49 -1.42 4.81
C SER A 48 15.45 -1.19 3.70
N THR A 49 14.21 -0.86 4.05
CA THR A 49 13.15 -0.53 3.08
C THR A 49 13.44 0.81 2.40
N HIS A 50 13.92 1.82 3.14
CA HIS A 50 14.33 3.10 2.54
C HIS A 50 15.53 2.95 1.59
N ALA A 51 16.50 2.10 1.92
CA ALA A 51 17.64 1.83 1.05
C ALA A 51 17.24 1.14 -0.28
N ASN A 52 16.15 0.38 -0.25
CA ASN A 52 15.60 -0.31 -1.42
C ASN A 52 14.47 0.46 -2.11
N GLY A 53 14.32 1.77 -1.86
CA GLY A 53 13.29 2.58 -2.53
C GLY A 53 11.86 2.16 -2.19
N GLY A 54 11.63 1.66 -0.97
CA GLY A 54 10.32 1.22 -0.49
C GLY A 54 9.95 -0.21 -0.88
N TRP A 55 10.86 -0.97 -1.48
CA TRP A 55 10.66 -2.39 -1.78
C TRP A 55 11.08 -3.26 -0.60
N ASP A 56 10.22 -4.21 -0.25
CA ASP A 56 10.58 -5.28 0.68
C ASP A 56 11.61 -6.21 0.03
N LEU A 57 12.57 -6.65 0.85
CA LEU A 57 13.51 -7.67 0.43
C LEU A 57 12.78 -9.03 0.35
N PRO A 58 13.11 -9.87 -0.64
CA PRO A 58 12.57 -11.22 -0.69
C PRO A 58 12.99 -12.00 0.56
N ASP A 59 12.11 -12.90 1.02
CA ASP A 59 12.47 -13.84 2.08
C ASP A 59 13.61 -14.78 1.64
N THR A 60 14.27 -15.40 2.61
CA THR A 60 15.46 -16.24 2.39
C THR A 60 15.18 -17.40 1.42
N GLU A 61 14.01 -18.02 1.49
CA GLU A 61 13.66 -19.16 0.63
C GLU A 61 13.48 -18.70 -0.83
N THR A 62 12.76 -17.58 -1.03
CA THR A 62 12.59 -16.95 -2.34
C THR A 62 13.93 -16.52 -2.92
N LEU A 63 14.80 -15.91 -2.11
CA LEU A 63 16.14 -15.54 -2.53
C LEU A 63 16.94 -16.79 -2.95
N GLN A 64 16.96 -17.86 -2.17
CA GLN A 64 17.70 -19.08 -2.53
C GLN A 64 17.20 -19.73 -3.84
N LYS A 65 15.89 -19.71 -4.09
CA LYS A 65 15.30 -20.33 -5.29
C LYS A 65 15.47 -19.49 -6.55
N LEU A 66 15.34 -18.17 -6.44
CA LEU A 66 15.18 -17.27 -7.59
C LEU A 66 16.35 -16.30 -7.77
N TYR A 67 17.26 -16.18 -6.79
CA TYR A 67 18.42 -15.32 -6.94
C TYR A 67 19.28 -15.81 -8.09
N THR A 68 19.55 -14.91 -9.02
CA THR A 68 20.36 -15.17 -10.19
C THR A 68 21.35 -14.04 -10.35
N SER A 69 22.62 -14.41 -10.57
CA SER A 69 23.65 -13.46 -10.99
C SER A 69 23.50 -13.07 -12.46
N LYS A 70 22.62 -13.75 -13.22
CA LYS A 70 22.33 -13.47 -14.62
C LYS A 70 21.12 -12.54 -14.72
N CYS A 71 21.35 -11.24 -14.60
CA CYS A 71 20.36 -10.22 -14.93
C CYS A 71 20.74 -9.54 -16.26
N ASN A 72 20.07 -9.92 -17.34
CA ASN A 72 20.33 -9.34 -18.67
C ASN A 72 19.48 -8.10 -18.97
N VAL A 73 18.87 -7.50 -17.94
CA VAL A 73 18.03 -6.31 -18.08
C VAL A 73 18.88 -5.09 -17.82
N MET A 74 19.12 -4.30 -18.86
CA MET A 74 19.84 -3.05 -18.73
C MET A 74 18.98 -1.98 -18.06
N ARG A 75 19.59 -1.09 -17.28
CA ARG A 75 18.95 0.11 -16.75
C ARG A 75 19.63 1.32 -17.38
N ILE A 76 18.86 2.23 -17.96
CA ILE A 76 19.37 3.43 -18.63
C ILE A 76 18.50 4.63 -18.31
N SER A 77 19.10 5.81 -18.12
CA SER A 77 18.33 7.03 -17.99
C SER A 77 17.70 7.43 -19.33
N VAL A 78 16.48 7.96 -19.29
CA VAL A 78 15.86 8.57 -20.48
C VAL A 78 16.72 9.68 -21.10
N LYS A 79 17.55 10.36 -20.29
CA LYS A 79 18.49 11.39 -20.77
C LYS A 79 19.60 10.84 -21.65
N ASP A 80 19.96 9.57 -21.48
CA ASP A 80 21.04 8.89 -22.19
C ASP A 80 20.53 7.96 -23.30
N LEU A 81 19.22 7.95 -23.54
CA LEU A 81 18.55 7.07 -24.49
C LEU A 81 17.81 7.89 -25.54
N ASP A 82 18.50 8.18 -26.65
CA ASP A 82 17.85 8.74 -27.83
C ASP A 82 17.05 7.67 -28.62
N PRO A 83 16.08 8.09 -29.45
CA PRO A 83 15.25 7.17 -30.22
C PRO A 83 16.02 6.27 -31.19
N GLU A 84 17.07 6.79 -31.84
CA GLU A 84 17.85 6.02 -32.82
C GLU A 84 18.62 4.89 -32.13
N ARG A 85 19.23 5.20 -30.99
CA ARG A 85 19.87 4.21 -30.13
C ARG A 85 18.86 3.18 -29.61
N PHE A 86 17.66 3.61 -29.20
CA PHE A 86 16.62 2.67 -28.76
C PHE A 86 16.26 1.65 -29.83
N GLU A 87 15.99 2.12 -31.04
CA GLU A 87 15.64 1.30 -32.20
C GLU A 87 16.79 0.34 -32.59
N LYS A 88 18.02 0.84 -32.55
CA LYS A 88 19.21 0.08 -32.95
C LYS A 88 19.59 -0.99 -31.93
N GLU A 89 19.58 -0.67 -30.64
CA GLU A 89 20.19 -1.51 -29.60
C GLU A 89 19.14 -2.34 -28.84
N PHE A 90 17.94 -1.81 -28.60
CA PHE A 90 17.01 -2.37 -27.62
C PHE A 90 15.76 -2.96 -28.24
N ARG A 91 15.14 -2.29 -29.22
CA ARG A 91 13.87 -2.72 -29.81
C ARG A 91 14.01 -4.14 -30.41
N TYR A 92 13.19 -5.07 -29.89
CA TYR A 92 13.18 -6.49 -30.25
C TYR A 92 14.49 -7.27 -29.99
N LYS A 93 15.43 -6.73 -29.20
CA LYS A 93 16.75 -7.33 -28.98
C LYS A 93 17.07 -7.54 -27.51
N THR A 94 17.10 -6.46 -26.73
CA THR A 94 17.56 -6.50 -25.34
C THR A 94 16.55 -5.81 -24.43
N PRO A 95 16.09 -6.47 -23.36
CA PRO A 95 15.18 -5.84 -22.41
C PRO A 95 15.90 -4.70 -21.68
N VAL A 96 15.22 -3.57 -21.59
CA VAL A 96 15.73 -2.37 -20.94
C VAL A 96 14.68 -1.76 -20.03
N ILE A 97 15.10 -1.38 -18.83
CA ILE A 97 14.35 -0.55 -17.90
C ILE A 97 14.84 0.88 -18.09
N VAL A 98 13.94 1.75 -18.55
CA VAL A 98 14.21 3.19 -18.69
C VAL A 98 13.89 3.89 -17.39
N THR A 99 14.85 4.64 -16.85
CA THR A 99 14.70 5.42 -15.62
C THR A 99 14.50 6.90 -15.95
N PHE A 100 13.59 7.51 -15.21
CA PHE A 100 13.22 8.91 -15.36
C PHE A 100 13.66 9.68 -14.12
N PRO A 101 14.40 10.80 -14.25
CA PRO A 101 14.91 11.55 -13.11
C PRO A 101 13.85 11.98 -12.09
N ASN A 102 12.65 12.34 -12.54
CA ASN A 102 11.51 12.69 -11.68
C ASN A 102 10.48 11.56 -11.60
N GLY A 103 10.89 10.32 -11.91
CA GLY A 103 10.05 9.14 -11.86
C GLY A 103 8.85 9.22 -12.81
N ALA A 104 7.67 8.86 -12.32
CA ALA A 104 6.44 8.85 -13.12
C ALA A 104 6.05 10.24 -13.65
N ALA A 105 6.43 11.32 -12.96
CA ALA A 105 6.07 12.69 -13.35
C ALA A 105 6.69 13.13 -14.69
N ASP A 106 7.78 12.49 -15.15
CA ASP A 106 8.41 12.82 -16.43
C ASP A 106 7.64 12.25 -17.63
N TRP A 107 6.74 11.28 -17.45
CA TRP A 107 6.06 10.60 -18.56
C TRP A 107 4.56 10.38 -18.35
N THR A 108 4.04 10.68 -17.16
CA THR A 108 2.61 10.61 -16.84
C THR A 108 2.23 11.57 -15.71
N TRP A 109 0.96 11.56 -15.31
CA TRP A 109 0.40 12.34 -14.20
C TRP A 109 0.18 11.42 -12.99
N PRO A 110 1.11 11.32 -12.03
CA PRO A 110 1.03 10.32 -10.96
C PRO A 110 -0.28 10.41 -10.15
N GLU A 111 -0.84 11.60 -9.99
CA GLU A 111 -2.08 11.88 -9.27
C GLU A 111 -3.30 11.18 -9.87
N VAL A 112 -3.35 11.02 -11.21
CA VAL A 112 -4.48 10.35 -11.88
C VAL A 112 -4.42 8.83 -11.72
N TRP A 113 -3.25 8.30 -11.34
CA TRP A 113 -3.05 6.88 -11.05
C TRP A 113 -3.25 6.53 -9.57
N SER A 114 -3.60 7.50 -8.73
CA SER A 114 -3.95 7.24 -7.34
C SER A 114 -5.23 6.39 -7.23
N GLN A 115 -5.30 5.53 -6.20
CA GLN A 115 -6.48 4.69 -5.97
C GLN A 115 -7.77 5.52 -5.83
N SER A 116 -7.70 6.67 -5.15
CA SER A 116 -8.85 7.57 -4.96
C SER A 116 -9.32 8.18 -6.29
N TYR A 117 -8.40 8.65 -7.14
CA TYR A 117 -8.74 9.16 -8.47
C TYR A 117 -9.31 8.06 -9.36
N LEU A 118 -8.69 6.88 -9.38
CA LEU A 118 -9.14 5.75 -10.19
C LEU A 118 -10.52 5.25 -9.75
N ARG A 119 -10.79 5.17 -8.45
CA ARG A 119 -12.12 4.83 -7.92
C ARG A 119 -13.16 5.88 -8.31
N LYS A 120 -12.85 7.16 -8.16
CA LYS A 120 -13.77 8.25 -8.51
C LYS A 120 -14.15 8.25 -9.99
N ASN A 121 -13.17 8.07 -10.88
CA ASN A 121 -13.36 8.24 -12.32
C ASN A 121 -13.68 6.93 -13.07
N TYR A 122 -13.23 5.79 -12.55
CA TYR A 122 -13.37 4.48 -13.21
C TYR A 122 -13.99 3.41 -12.31
N GLY A 123 -14.48 3.76 -11.12
CA GLY A 123 -14.99 2.80 -10.13
C GLY A 123 -16.03 1.83 -10.67
N GLN A 124 -16.94 2.30 -11.54
CA GLN A 124 -18.00 1.49 -12.15
C GLN A 124 -17.54 0.68 -13.37
N LYS A 125 -16.34 0.93 -13.90
CA LYS A 125 -15.82 0.22 -15.06
C LYS A 125 -15.59 -1.24 -14.69
N LYS A 126 -16.14 -2.15 -15.50
CA LYS A 126 -15.95 -3.59 -15.31
C LYS A 126 -14.53 -3.98 -15.71
N THR A 127 -13.86 -4.68 -14.80
CA THR A 127 -12.50 -5.19 -14.93
C THR A 127 -12.50 -6.70 -14.74
N ARG A 128 -11.65 -7.39 -15.51
CA ARG A 128 -11.41 -8.82 -15.32
C ARG A 128 -10.31 -9.02 -14.29
N SER A 129 -10.57 -9.85 -13.29
CA SER A 129 -9.59 -10.28 -12.28
C SER A 129 -9.55 -11.80 -12.21
N GLY A 130 -8.47 -12.35 -11.66
CA GLY A 130 -8.34 -13.79 -11.51
C GLY A 130 -7.06 -14.17 -10.76
N VAL A 131 -6.89 -15.47 -10.55
CA VAL A 131 -5.70 -16.04 -9.90
C VAL A 131 -4.59 -16.21 -10.93
N SER A 132 -3.33 -16.05 -10.50
CA SER A 132 -2.13 -16.10 -11.35
C SER A 132 -2.08 -17.33 -12.27
N GLN A 133 -2.38 -18.52 -11.73
CA GLN A 133 -2.38 -19.78 -12.50
C GLN A 133 -3.39 -19.76 -13.65
N PHE A 134 -4.60 -19.23 -13.41
CA PHE A 134 -5.64 -19.17 -14.44
C PHE A 134 -5.32 -18.15 -15.53
N ILE A 135 -4.78 -16.99 -15.13
CA ILE A 135 -4.35 -15.95 -16.07
C ILE A 135 -3.19 -16.47 -16.94
N ALA A 136 -2.23 -17.19 -16.36
CA ALA A 136 -1.11 -17.77 -17.09
C ALA A 136 -1.56 -18.77 -18.17
N LEU A 137 -2.67 -19.50 -17.93
CA LEU A 137 -3.19 -20.51 -18.87
C LEU A 137 -4.11 -19.91 -19.94
N THR A 138 -4.93 -18.92 -19.58
CA THR A 138 -6.02 -18.43 -20.46
C THR A 138 -5.77 -17.05 -21.05
N GLY A 139 -4.80 -16.31 -20.51
CA GLY A 139 -4.53 -14.91 -20.89
C GLY A 139 -5.52 -13.90 -20.32
N TYR A 140 -6.53 -14.31 -19.55
CA TYR A 140 -7.50 -13.41 -18.94
C TYR A 140 -7.98 -13.86 -17.56
N GLY A 141 -8.47 -12.91 -16.76
CA GLY A 141 -9.15 -13.20 -15.51
C GLY A 141 -10.57 -13.75 -15.74
N SER A 142 -10.96 -14.78 -14.98
CA SER A 142 -12.28 -15.42 -15.05
C SER A 142 -13.38 -14.60 -14.37
N GLU A 143 -13.02 -13.75 -13.41
CA GLU A 143 -13.99 -12.97 -12.65
C GLU A 143 -14.17 -11.57 -13.23
N VAL A 144 -15.40 -11.06 -13.22
CA VAL A 144 -15.73 -9.71 -13.70
C VAL A 144 -16.36 -8.93 -12.56
N HIS A 145 -15.65 -7.90 -12.10
CA HIS A 145 -16.09 -6.99 -11.05
C HIS A 145 -15.94 -5.54 -11.51
N SER A 146 -16.65 -4.61 -10.89
CA SER A 146 -16.29 -3.20 -11.02
C SER A 146 -14.93 -2.93 -10.36
N PHE A 147 -14.22 -1.90 -10.80
CA PHE A 147 -12.93 -1.52 -10.20
C PHE A 147 -13.08 -1.28 -8.68
N THR A 148 -14.17 -0.64 -8.26
CA THR A 148 -14.48 -0.44 -6.85
C THR A 148 -14.60 -1.77 -6.09
N GLU A 149 -15.45 -2.69 -6.56
CA GLU A 149 -15.64 -4.01 -5.94
C GLU A 149 -14.32 -4.79 -5.83
N PHE A 150 -13.49 -4.76 -6.88
CA PHE A 150 -12.17 -5.41 -6.87
C PHE A 150 -11.25 -4.82 -5.81
N THR A 151 -11.12 -3.50 -5.76
CA THR A 151 -10.23 -2.84 -4.78
C THR A 151 -10.71 -3.02 -3.35
N ASP A 152 -12.02 -2.91 -3.09
CA ASP A 152 -12.59 -3.11 -1.75
C ASP A 152 -12.43 -4.55 -1.25
N ARG A 153 -12.48 -5.53 -2.15
CA ARG A 153 -12.23 -6.93 -1.79
C ARG A 153 -10.76 -7.16 -1.46
N ARG A 154 -9.84 -6.60 -2.25
CA ARG A 154 -8.39 -6.77 -2.03
C ARG A 154 -7.95 -6.18 -0.70
N MET A 155 -8.44 -4.99 -0.34
CA MET A 155 -8.10 -4.35 0.93
C MET A 155 -8.61 -5.15 2.14
N ARG A 156 -9.82 -5.73 2.04
CA ARG A 156 -10.36 -6.61 3.09
C ARG A 156 -9.57 -7.90 3.28
N GLN A 157 -9.05 -8.48 2.19
CA GLN A 157 -8.19 -9.67 2.29
C GLN A 157 -6.85 -9.37 2.96
N THR A 158 -6.35 -8.13 2.86
CA THR A 158 -5.11 -7.74 3.54
C THR A 158 -5.29 -7.67 5.06
N GLU A 159 -6.45 -7.20 5.54
CA GLU A 159 -6.77 -7.14 6.98
C GLU A 159 -6.86 -8.54 7.63
N ASP A 160 -7.45 -9.52 6.93
CA ASP A 160 -7.61 -10.89 7.46
C ASP A 160 -6.29 -11.71 7.50
N THR A 161 -5.21 -11.21 6.89
CA THR A 161 -3.93 -11.94 6.80
C THR A 161 -2.91 -11.46 7.85
N GLU A 162 -3.13 -10.32 8.51
CA GLU A 162 -2.25 -9.80 9.58
C GLU A 162 -2.54 -10.41 10.97
N ASP A 163 -3.62 -11.17 11.11
CA ASP A 163 -4.05 -11.84 12.36
C ASP A 163 -3.68 -13.35 12.42
N ARG A 164 -2.73 -13.83 11.62
CA ARG A 164 -2.29 -15.24 11.61
C ARG A 164 -0.79 -15.44 11.83
#